data_AF-A0A124SEY7-F1
#
_entry.id   AF-A0A124SEY7-F1
#
_cell.length_a   1.000
_cell.length_b   1.000
_cell.length_c   1.000
_cell.angle_alpha   90.00
_cell.angle_beta   90.00
_cell.angle_gamma   90.00
#
_symmetry.space_group_name_H-M   'P 1'
#
loop_
_entity.id
_entity.type
_entity.pdbx_description
1 polymer ?
#
loop_
_entity_poly.entity_id
_entity_poly.type
_entity_poly.pdbx_seq_one_letter_code
_entity_poly.pdbx_strand_id
1 'polypeptide(L)' 'MANAFKVLSRAVCIATRYSAVRRQFGSRNGGLETQVIDYKTQQSRLFPLLVSAYAFRFVSELMIGLWLINLFL' A
#
# COMPACT_ATOMS: atom_id res chain seq x y z
N MET A 1 16.34 0.48 5.98
CA MET A 1 14.90 0.12 5.88
C MET A 1 13.96 1.34 5.82
N ALA A 2 14.27 2.48 6.46
CA ALA A 2 13.43 3.68 6.40
C ALA A 2 13.10 4.20 4.97
N ASN A 3 14.03 4.04 4.01
CA ASN A 3 13.79 4.42 2.61
C ASN A 3 12.79 3.50 1.90
N ALA A 4 12.78 2.20 2.23
CA ALA A 4 11.87 1.23 1.63
C ALA A 4 10.41 1.53 2.00
N PHE A 5 10.15 1.81 3.29
CA PHE A 5 8.84 2.25 3.76
C PHE A 5 8.37 3.52 3.04
N LYS A 6 9.22 4.56 2.97
CA LYS A 6 8.88 5.85 2.36
C LYS A 6 8.51 5.71 0.88
N VAL A 7 9.30 4.94 0.11
CA VAL A 7 9.04 4.74 -1.33
C VAL A 7 7.78 3.91 -1.54
N LEU A 8 7.63 2.80 -0.81
CA LEU A 8 6.47 1.92 -0.94
C LEU A 8 5.17 2.62 -0.53
N SER A 9 5.18 3.37 0.57
CA SER A 9 4.02 4.15 1.03
C SER A 9 3.56 5.18 -0.01
N ARG A 10 4.50 5.90 -0.64
CA ARG A 10 4.18 6.87 -1.70
C ARG A 10 3.62 6.18 -2.95
N ALA A 11 4.24 5.08 -3.39
CA ALA A 11 3.78 4.31 -4.54
C ALA A 11 2.37 3.74 -4.33
N VAL A 12 2.12 3.12 -3.16
CA VAL A 12 0.80 2.57 -2.80
C VAL A 12 -0.25 3.67 -2.68
N CYS A 13 0.10 4.84 -2.13
CA CYS A 13 -0.82 5.97 -2.05
C CYS A 13 -1.29 6.43 -3.44
N ILE A 14 -0.35 6.60 -4.38
CA ILE A 14 -0.67 6.98 -5.77
C ILE A 14 -1.52 5.89 -6.43
N ALA A 15 -1.11 4.63 -6.33
CA ALA A 15 -1.83 3.50 -6.93
C ALA A 15 -3.26 3.34 -6.38
N THR A 16 -3.47 3.58 -5.08
CA THR A 16 -4.79 3.52 -4.44
C THR A 16 -5.70 4.65 -4.93
N ARG A 17 -5.19 5.90 -4.94
CA ARG A 17 -5.95 7.07 -5.42
C ARG A 17 -6.33 6.92 -6.89
N TYR A 18 -5.37 6.49 -7.70
CA TYR A 18 -5.61 6.25 -9.12
C TYR A 18 -6.63 5.13 -9.33
N SER A 19 -6.53 4.02 -8.60
CA SER A 19 -7.47 2.91 -8.71
C SER A 19 -8.90 3.26 -8.26
N ALA A 20 -9.06 4.22 -7.33
CA ALA A 20 -10.36 4.70 -6.88
C ALA A 20 -11.05 5.62 -7.90
N VAL A 21 -10.28 6.41 -8.66
CA VAL A 21 -10.83 7.31 -9.68
C VAL A 21 -10.98 6.60 -11.03
N ARG A 22 -10.03 5.72 -11.39
CA ARG A 22 -10.05 5.02 -12.67
C ARG A 22 -11.22 4.06 -12.71
N ARG A 23 -11.99 4.14 -13.79
CA ARG A 23 -13.07 3.23 -14.14
C ARG A 23 -12.75 2.58 -15.48
N GLN A 24 -12.95 1.26 -15.59
CA GLN A 24 -12.65 0.54 -16.82
C GLN A 24 -13.38 -0.81 -16.85
N PHE A 25 -13.77 -1.28 -18.05
CA PHE A 25 -14.39 -2.58 -18.36
C PHE A 25 -15.84 -2.80 -17.89
N GLY A 26 -16.38 -1.99 -16.97
CA GLY A 26 -17.67 -2.28 -16.34
C GLY A 26 -18.86 -1.45 -16.81
N SER A 27 -19.44 -1.69 -17.99
CA SER A 27 -20.85 -1.31 -18.24
C SER A 27 -21.56 -2.43 -18.96
N ARG A 28 -22.36 -3.23 -18.23
CA ARG A 28 -23.15 -4.32 -18.84
C ARG A 28 -24.44 -3.83 -19.47
N ASN A 29 -24.86 -2.57 -19.20
CA ASN A 29 -26.21 -2.07 -19.55
C ASN A 29 -26.32 -0.51 -19.58
N GLY A 30 -25.25 0.25 -19.87
CA GLY A 30 -25.32 1.72 -20.01
C GLY A 30 -25.22 2.51 -18.70
N GLY A 31 -24.85 1.86 -17.59
CA GLY A 31 -24.54 2.51 -16.31
C GLY A 31 -23.09 2.99 -16.21
N LEU A 32 -22.79 3.79 -15.17
CA LEU A 32 -21.44 4.27 -14.83
C LEU A 32 -20.45 3.12 -14.71
N GLU A 33 -19.27 3.29 -15.29
CA GLU A 33 -18.22 2.27 -15.27
C GLU A 33 -17.78 1.91 -13.83
N THR A 34 -17.57 0.62 -13.56
CA THR A 34 -17.06 0.15 -12.26
C THR A 34 -15.64 0.67 -11.99
N GLN A 35 -15.37 1.09 -10.76
CA GLN A 35 -14.04 1.55 -10.36
C GLN A 35 -13.06 0.37 -10.32
N VAL A 36 -11.82 0.64 -10.71
CA VAL A 36 -10.80 -0.42 -10.82
C VAL A 36 -10.46 -1.02 -9.45
N ILE A 37 -10.61 -0.25 -8.37
CA ILE A 37 -10.41 -0.71 -7.00
C ILE A 37 -11.44 -1.76 -6.53
N ASP A 38 -12.62 -1.84 -7.16
CA ASP A 38 -13.66 -2.81 -6.77
C ASP A 38 -13.36 -4.22 -7.29
N TYR A 39 -12.45 -4.37 -8.25
CA TYR A 39 -12.05 -5.67 -8.74
C TYR A 39 -11.18 -6.40 -7.72
N LYS A 40 -11.58 -7.62 -7.35
CA LYS A 40 -10.81 -8.49 -6.44
C LYS A 40 -9.37 -8.72 -6.90
N THR A 41 -9.12 -8.76 -8.21
CA THR A 41 -7.78 -8.92 -8.80
C THR A 41 -6.88 -7.68 -8.64
N GLN A 42 -7.48 -6.49 -8.49
CA GLN A 42 -6.76 -5.26 -8.16
C GLN A 42 -6.51 -5.18 -6.66
N GLN A 43 -7.52 -5.50 -5.85
CA GLN A 43 -7.41 -5.55 -4.39
C GLN A 43 -6.34 -6.54 -3.93
N SER A 44 -6.30 -7.74 -4.51
CA SER A 44 -5.31 -8.77 -4.17
C SER A 44 -3.87 -8.35 -4.50
N ARG A 45 -3.66 -7.39 -5.42
CA ARG A 45 -2.34 -6.84 -5.73
C ARG A 45 -2.00 -5.64 -4.87
N LEU A 46 -2.98 -4.76 -4.61
CA LEU A 46 -2.77 -3.49 -3.92
C LEU A 46 -2.68 -3.65 -2.40
N PHE A 47 -3.55 -4.46 -1.80
CA PHE A 47 -3.64 -4.60 -0.34
C PHE A 47 -2.40 -5.26 0.29
N PRO A 48 -1.79 -6.31 -0.29
CA PRO A 48 -0.56 -6.85 0.27
C PRO A 48 0.59 -5.83 0.28
N LEU A 49 0.68 -4.95 -0.72
CA LEU A 49 1.69 -3.90 -0.78
C LEU A 49 1.46 -2.83 0.31
N LEU A 50 0.21 -2.49 0.59
CA LEU A 50 -0.16 -1.62 1.71
C LEU A 50 0.25 -2.23 3.05
N VAL A 51 -0.10 -3.51 3.28
CA VAL A 51 0.27 -4.23 4.51
C VAL A 51 1.79 -4.32 4.66
N SER A 52 2.50 -4.59 3.56
CA SER A 52 3.97 -4.65 3.54
C SER A 52 4.61 -3.32 3.93
N ALA A 53 4.03 -2.18 3.50
CA ALA A 53 4.50 -0.86 3.93
C ALA A 53 4.39 -0.69 5.45
N TYR A 54 3.25 -1.05 6.05
CA TYR A 54 3.09 -1.00 7.50
C TYR A 54 4.04 -1.96 8.23
N ALA A 55 4.22 -3.17 7.72
CA ALA A 55 5.18 -4.13 8.28
C ALA A 55 6.60 -3.55 8.30
N PHE A 56 7.06 -2.93 7.20
CA PHE A 56 8.37 -2.29 7.16
C PHE A 56 8.51 -1.12 8.13
N ARG A 57 7.43 -0.39 8.41
CA ARG A 57 7.44 0.67 9.43
C ARG A 57 7.70 0.09 10.81
N PHE A 58 6.90 -0.89 11.24
CA PHE A 58 7.04 -1.50 12.56
C PHE A 58 8.40 -2.17 12.75
N VAL A 59 8.88 -2.90 11.75
CA VAL A 59 10.21 -3.54 11.80
C VAL A 59 11.32 -2.48 11.90
N SER A 60 11.20 -1.35 11.20
CA SER A 60 12.19 -0.28 11.29
C SER A 60 12.23 0.36 12.69
N GLU A 61 11.06 0.63 13.28
CA GLU A 61 10.96 1.20 14.63
C GLU A 61 11.50 0.23 15.69
N LEU A 62 11.15 -1.06 15.59
CA LEU A 62 11.67 -2.11 16.48
C LEU A 62 13.19 -2.22 16.40
N MET A 63 13.75 -2.24 15.19
CA MET A 63 15.19 -2.40 14.96
C MET A 63 15.98 -1.20 15.51
N ILE A 64 15.45 0.01 15.37
CA ILE A 64 16.03 1.22 15.96
C ILE A 64 15.97 1.15 17.49
N GLY A 65 14.84 0.74 18.06
CA GLY A 65 14.69 0.59 19.51
C GLY A 65 15.68 -0.43 20.08
N LEU A 66 15.82 -1.59 19.44
CA LEU A 66 16.77 -2.62 19.85
C LEU A 66 18.22 -2.14 19.78
N TRP A 67 18.56 -1.39 18.73
CA TRP A 67 19.90 -0.83 18.56
C TRP A 67 20.22 0.21 19.63
N LEU A 68 19.28 1.10 19.93
CA LEU A 68 19.44 2.09 20.99
C LEU A 68 19.62 1.44 22.36
N ILE A 69 18.82 0.42 22.69
CA ILE A 69 18.94 -0.31 23.96
C ILE A 69 20.32 -0.97 24.09
N ASN A 70 20.85 -1.59 23.03
CA ASN A 70 22.19 -2.20 23.04
C ASN A 70 23.35 -1.19 23.03
N LEU A 71 23.11 0.09 22.70
CA LEU A 71 24.15 1.10 22.68
C LEU A 71 24.39 1.72 24.07
N PHE A 72 23.38 1.69 24.95
CA PHE A 72 23.45 2.23 26.31
C PHE A 72 23.66 1.16 27.40
N LEU A 73 23.74 -0.11 26.99
CA LEU A 73 24.17 -1.27 27.80
C LEU A 73 25.61 -1.62 27.46
#